data_AF-A0A6V7U0P4-F1
#
_entry.id   AF-A0A6V7U0P4-F1
#
_cell.length_a   1.000
_cell.length_b   1.000
_cell.length_c   1.000
_cell.angle_alpha   90.00
_cell.angle_beta   90.00
_cell.angle_gamma   90.00
#
_symmetry.space_group_name_H-M   'P 1'
#
loop_
_entity.id
_entity.type
_entity.pdbx_description
1 polymer ?
#
loop_
_entity_poly.entity_id
_entity_poly.type
_entity_poly.pdbx_seq_one_letter_code
_entity_poly.pdbx_strand_id
1 'polypeptide(L)'
;MCEELAEALKVEGIDEKVLALFSGNGKMRYKEQIENISPHLLACAVDSPEFTIKLEESELKKVEKYKKACTSHPRLAAEGTIAQLLLSHEKRRVIFVTLGLCEQLSKLFENTEILVLDEAGQAPFAQLLSTTTFFPKLRKVLVTGDKFQLKVHLQSLPETIRENYGLDTCIQILDSTPGVDKTTLTVSFRSHEQIVKCVEAGAYTPANEVLYPKQGGEFTMLTKMKNFFTPVANSPIILLNQTSPMVLQDVSYSSSTPFQTCTCIQFIEAIVNAGFEGNIRVICLYSAQLREIGIEIGNRSLTGIQTLSADAMQGHETDLAIVVTTATQRNESGADKSVEFWADPARANVALSRGKHGLIIIGDLKYLMNRGGIWNRFISKAMEFTVVADSIQYCNAMQNTEAQYIRGTLHVNGKTVQDYNFYAGSAKSYNLNQYYPSNSDRPRRAEKREWAPSNCNRCGKRGHTERECRN
;
A
#
# COMPACT_ATOMS: atom_id res chain seq x y z
N MET A 1 14.00 -8.56 4.26
CA MET A 1 14.69 -9.85 4.05
C MET A 1 16.13 -9.93 4.58
N CYS A 2 17.12 -9.16 4.10
CA CYS A 2 18.51 -9.34 4.56
C CYS A 2 18.67 -9.17 6.08
N GLU A 3 18.07 -8.12 6.63
CA GLU A 3 18.02 -7.84 8.07
C GLU A 3 17.28 -8.93 8.83
N GLU A 4 16.04 -9.25 8.41
CA GLU A 4 15.19 -10.28 9.04
C GLU A 4 15.86 -11.65 9.05
N LEU A 5 16.57 -12.03 7.97
CA LEU A 5 17.30 -13.29 7.94
C LEU A 5 18.50 -13.25 8.88
N ALA A 6 19.25 -12.14 8.93
CA ALA A 6 20.36 -12.01 9.87
C ALA A 6 19.90 -12.08 11.33
N GLU A 7 18.75 -11.48 11.64
CA GLU A 7 18.13 -11.58 12.96
C GLU A 7 17.66 -13.02 13.26
N ALA A 8 16.99 -13.67 12.30
CA ALA A 8 16.55 -15.06 12.46
C ALA A 8 17.73 -16.02 12.69
N LEU A 9 18.82 -15.87 11.92
CA LEU A 9 20.04 -16.66 12.11
C LEU A 9 20.63 -16.45 13.52
N LYS A 10 20.64 -15.22 14.02
CA LYS A 10 21.11 -14.89 15.36
C LYS A 10 20.23 -15.53 16.45
N VAL A 11 18.91 -15.47 16.31
CA VAL A 11 17.95 -16.07 17.25
C VAL A 11 18.14 -17.59 17.31
N GLU A 12 18.37 -18.23 16.17
CA GLU A 12 18.62 -19.67 16.06
C GLU A 12 20.06 -20.08 16.45
N GLY A 13 20.91 -19.13 16.85
CA GLY A 13 22.30 -19.39 17.22
C GLY A 13 23.19 -19.85 16.08
N ILE A 14 22.83 -19.51 14.84
CA ILE A 14 23.58 -19.83 13.62
C ILE A 14 24.58 -18.70 13.33
N ASP A 15 25.86 -18.95 13.53
CA ASP A 15 26.95 -18.00 13.26
C ASP A 15 27.32 -17.96 11.77
N GLU A 16 26.43 -17.38 10.95
CA GLU A 16 26.64 -17.21 9.52
C GLU A 16 26.69 -15.73 9.13
N LYS A 17 27.79 -15.34 8.48
CA LYS A 17 27.97 -13.96 8.04
C LYS A 17 27.28 -13.74 6.68
N VAL A 18 26.12 -13.09 6.72
CA VAL A 18 25.39 -12.65 5.53
C VAL A 18 26.21 -11.61 4.75
N LEU A 19 26.17 -11.70 3.42
CA LEU A 19 26.73 -10.70 2.51
C LEU A 19 25.63 -10.15 1.60
N ALA A 20 25.56 -8.83 1.42
CA ALA A 20 24.64 -8.17 0.51
C ALA A 20 25.41 -7.35 -0.54
N LEU A 21 25.10 -7.61 -1.82
CA LEU A 21 25.72 -6.99 -2.97
C LEU A 21 24.72 -6.10 -3.71
N PHE A 22 25.12 -4.87 -4.01
CA PHE A 22 24.27 -3.91 -4.71
C PHE A 22 25.01 -3.27 -5.87
N SER A 23 24.29 -3.10 -6.99
CA SER A 23 24.82 -2.32 -8.11
C SER A 23 24.95 -0.85 -7.68
N GLY A 24 25.84 -0.09 -8.33
CA GLY A 24 25.98 1.34 -8.03
C GLY A 24 24.68 2.12 -8.20
N ASN A 25 23.82 1.73 -9.15
CA ASN A 25 22.48 2.29 -9.30
C ASN A 25 21.57 1.93 -8.12
N GLY A 26 21.61 0.67 -7.66
CA GLY A 26 20.87 0.23 -6.47
C GLY A 26 21.27 1.02 -5.23
N LYS A 27 22.58 1.23 -5.03
CA LYS A 27 23.13 2.02 -3.91
C LYS A 27 22.63 3.46 -3.87
N MET A 28 22.49 4.09 -5.04
CA MET A 28 21.96 5.46 -5.11
C MET A 28 20.44 5.51 -4.95
N ARG A 29 19.71 4.56 -5.56
CA ARG A 29 18.24 4.53 -5.53
C ARG A 29 17.68 4.18 -4.15
N TYR A 30 18.35 3.28 -3.43
CA TYR A 30 17.88 2.72 -2.16
C TYR A 30 18.79 3.09 -1.01
N LYS A 31 19.39 4.29 -1.05
CA LYS A 31 20.43 4.72 -0.11
C LYS A 31 19.98 4.56 1.35
N GLU A 32 18.81 5.08 1.69
CA GLU A 32 18.24 5.02 3.06
C GLU A 32 17.98 3.57 3.49
N GLN A 33 17.38 2.74 2.62
CA GLN A 33 17.13 1.33 2.94
C GLN A 33 18.41 0.53 3.12
N ILE A 34 19.45 0.87 2.36
CA ILE A 34 20.77 0.20 2.41
C ILE A 34 21.52 0.57 3.69
N GLU A 35 21.33 1.78 4.23
CA GLU A 35 21.95 2.18 5.51
C GLU A 35 21.52 1.27 6.67
N ASN A 36 20.24 0.81 6.68
CA ASN A 36 19.72 -0.10 7.70
C ASN A 36 20.38 -1.49 7.69
N ILE A 37 20.91 -1.93 6.55
CA ILE A 37 21.61 -3.22 6.42
C ILE A 37 23.13 -3.05 6.29
N SER A 38 23.66 -1.89 6.70
CA SER A 38 25.08 -1.56 6.59
C SER A 38 26.05 -2.63 7.09
N PRO A 39 25.78 -3.39 8.19
CA PRO A 39 26.69 -4.44 8.66
C PRO A 39 26.86 -5.61 7.68
N HIS A 40 25.91 -5.80 6.75
CA HIS A 40 25.90 -6.91 5.79
C HIS A 40 26.44 -6.52 4.42
N LEU A 41 26.75 -5.24 4.19
CA LEU A 41 27.25 -4.76 2.91
C LEU A 41 28.69 -5.20 2.66
N LEU A 42 29.04 -5.36 1.38
CA LEU A 42 30.41 -5.64 0.95
C LEU A 42 31.43 -4.67 1.57
N ALA A 43 31.10 -3.37 1.62
CA ALA A 43 31.95 -2.34 2.22
C ALA A 43 32.29 -2.59 3.69
N CYS A 44 31.36 -3.13 4.48
CA CYS A 44 31.63 -3.51 5.87
C CYS A 44 32.43 -4.81 5.94
N ALA A 45 32.10 -5.79 5.10
CA ALA A 45 32.80 -7.07 5.07
C ALA A 45 34.31 -6.91 4.76
N VAL A 46 34.66 -6.03 3.80
CA VAL A 46 36.07 -5.78 3.43
C VAL A 46 36.80 -4.80 4.34
N ASP A 47 36.11 -4.19 5.31
CA ASP A 47 36.72 -3.32 6.32
C ASP A 47 37.12 -4.07 7.60
N SER A 48 36.88 -5.38 7.64
CA SER A 48 37.22 -6.18 8.82
C SER A 48 38.74 -6.38 8.94
N PRO A 49 39.34 -6.19 10.14
CA PRO A 49 40.77 -6.44 10.35
C PRO A 49 41.18 -7.85 9.96
N GLU A 50 40.31 -8.84 10.19
CA GLU A 50 40.54 -10.24 9.85
C GLU A 50 40.67 -10.46 8.34
N PHE A 51 39.94 -9.68 7.53
CA PHE A 51 40.06 -9.73 6.08
C PHE A 51 41.31 -9.00 5.61
N THR A 52 41.58 -7.80 6.14
CA THR A 52 42.73 -6.97 5.75
C THR A 52 44.06 -7.70 5.90
N ILE A 53 44.24 -8.50 6.96
CA ILE A 53 45.46 -9.28 7.20
C ILE A 53 45.71 -10.35 6.11
N LYS A 54 44.66 -10.78 5.39
CA LYS A 54 44.75 -11.79 4.33
C LYS A 54 45.16 -11.22 2.97
N LEU A 55 45.18 -9.90 2.82
CA LEU A 55 45.36 -9.23 1.54
C LEU A 55 46.82 -8.94 1.23
N GLU A 56 47.18 -9.08 -0.05
CA GLU A 56 48.42 -8.52 -0.57
C GLU A 56 48.35 -7.00 -0.70
N GLU A 57 49.51 -6.33 -0.79
CA GLU A 57 49.57 -4.86 -0.91
C GLU A 57 48.80 -4.33 -2.13
N SER A 58 48.80 -5.10 -3.24
CA SER A 58 48.07 -4.74 -4.45
C SER A 58 46.55 -4.83 -4.29
N GLU A 59 46.09 -5.75 -3.44
CA GLU A 59 44.68 -6.00 -3.15
C GLU A 59 44.14 -5.00 -2.14
N LEU A 60 44.95 -4.67 -1.13
CA LEU A 60 44.67 -3.62 -0.16
C LEU A 60 44.38 -2.28 -0.85
N LYS A 61 45.20 -1.89 -1.83
CA LYS A 61 44.98 -0.68 -2.66
C LYS A 61 43.65 -0.72 -3.42
N LYS A 62 43.21 -1.89 -3.90
CA LYS A 62 41.91 -2.05 -4.58
C LYS A 62 40.76 -1.86 -3.58
N VAL A 63 40.87 -2.45 -2.39
CA VAL A 63 39.86 -2.32 -1.32
C VAL A 63 39.74 -0.88 -0.85
N GLU A 64 40.85 -0.16 -0.63
CA GLU A 64 40.83 1.25 -0.25
C GLU A 64 40.17 2.13 -1.32
N LYS A 65 40.51 1.91 -2.60
CA LYS A 65 39.87 2.60 -3.73
C LYS A 65 38.37 2.34 -3.78
N TYR A 66 37.97 1.09 -3.57
CA TYR A 66 36.58 0.69 -3.49
C TYR A 66 35.85 1.42 -2.36
N LYS A 67 36.37 1.41 -1.13
CA LYS A 67 35.74 2.07 0.01
C LYS A 67 35.49 3.56 -0.25
N LYS A 68 36.46 4.25 -0.84
CA LYS A 68 36.34 5.67 -1.21
C LYS A 68 35.28 5.90 -2.31
N ALA A 69 35.23 5.01 -3.30
CA ALA A 69 34.29 5.11 -4.41
C ALA A 69 32.87 4.67 -4.03
N CYS A 70 32.71 3.72 -3.12
CA CYS A 70 31.41 3.13 -2.76
C CYS A 70 30.44 4.16 -2.18
N THR A 71 30.95 5.19 -1.50
CA THR A 71 30.15 6.28 -0.95
C THR A 71 30.03 7.46 -1.92
N SER A 72 31.12 7.84 -2.58
CA SER A 72 31.16 9.04 -3.42
C SER A 72 30.67 8.82 -4.86
N HIS A 73 31.03 7.68 -5.47
CA HIS A 73 30.74 7.33 -6.85
C HIS A 73 30.39 5.84 -6.98
N PRO A 74 29.25 5.38 -6.42
CA PRO A 74 28.95 3.95 -6.29
C PRO A 74 28.96 3.18 -7.62
N ARG A 75 28.65 3.85 -8.74
CA ARG A 75 28.70 3.29 -10.10
C ARG A 75 30.11 2.89 -10.55
N LEU A 76 31.14 3.56 -10.02
CA LEU A 76 32.54 3.34 -10.37
C LEU A 76 33.29 2.50 -9.34
N ALA A 77 32.60 2.03 -8.29
CA ALA A 77 33.23 1.32 -7.18
C ALA A 77 33.81 -0.05 -7.58
N ALA A 78 33.34 -0.66 -8.67
CA ALA A 78 33.73 -2.02 -9.09
C ALA A 78 33.33 -3.11 -8.07
N GLU A 79 32.07 -3.07 -7.62
CA GLU A 79 31.48 -4.00 -6.64
C GLU A 79 31.83 -5.47 -6.92
N GLY A 80 31.65 -5.93 -8.16
CA GLY A 80 31.88 -7.33 -8.54
C GLY A 80 33.32 -7.79 -8.35
N THR A 81 34.29 -6.94 -8.69
CA THR A 81 35.72 -7.26 -8.55
C THR A 81 36.09 -7.44 -7.08
N ILE A 82 35.56 -6.58 -6.21
CA ILE A 82 35.83 -6.65 -4.76
C ILE A 82 35.06 -7.79 -4.11
N ALA A 83 33.85 -8.09 -4.57
CA ALA A 83 33.11 -9.27 -4.13
C ALA A 83 33.86 -10.57 -4.48
N GLN A 84 34.45 -10.63 -5.68
CA GLN A 84 35.28 -11.77 -6.09
C GLN A 84 36.52 -11.92 -5.22
N LEU A 85 37.20 -10.81 -4.91
CA LEU A 85 38.32 -10.79 -3.98
C LEU A 85 37.91 -11.25 -2.57
N LEU A 86 36.80 -10.76 -2.03
CA LEU A 86 36.30 -11.22 -0.73
C LEU A 86 36.05 -12.73 -0.74
N LEU A 87 35.36 -13.23 -1.76
CA LEU A 87 34.94 -14.63 -1.85
C LEU A 87 36.09 -15.60 -2.19
N SER A 88 37.24 -15.12 -2.70
CA SER A 88 38.44 -15.95 -2.86
C SER A 88 39.15 -16.24 -1.53
N HIS A 89 39.01 -15.36 -0.53
CA HIS A 89 39.60 -15.55 0.81
C HIS A 89 38.60 -16.02 1.87
N GLU A 90 37.32 -15.67 1.73
CA GLU A 90 36.28 -15.96 2.71
C GLU A 90 35.01 -16.48 2.05
N LYS A 91 34.64 -17.74 2.34
CA LYS A 91 33.36 -18.28 1.88
C LYS A 91 32.21 -17.61 2.62
N ARG A 92 31.17 -17.21 1.89
CA ARG A 92 29.89 -16.73 2.42
C ARG A 92 28.79 -17.68 1.97
N ARG A 93 28.04 -18.25 2.93
CA ARG A 93 26.98 -19.22 2.64
C ARG A 93 25.67 -18.56 2.22
N VAL A 94 25.44 -17.32 2.66
CA VAL A 94 24.22 -16.56 2.36
C VAL A 94 24.63 -15.24 1.70
N ILE A 95 24.22 -15.07 0.45
CA ILE A 95 24.52 -13.86 -0.34
C ILE A 95 23.21 -13.31 -0.91
N PHE A 96 22.92 -12.05 -0.60
CA PHE A 96 21.84 -11.28 -1.19
C PHE A 96 22.37 -10.50 -2.38
N VAL A 97 21.65 -10.60 -3.50
CA VAL A 97 21.99 -9.90 -4.75
C VAL A 97 20.71 -9.68 -5.55
N THR A 98 20.60 -8.56 -6.25
CA THR A 98 19.48 -8.36 -7.19
C THR A 98 19.65 -9.26 -8.41
N LEU A 99 18.55 -9.72 -9.00
CA LEU A 99 18.58 -10.66 -10.14
C LEU A 99 19.47 -10.15 -11.28
N GLY A 100 19.32 -8.88 -11.67
CA GLY A 100 20.14 -8.28 -12.73
C GLY A 100 21.63 -8.13 -12.39
N LEU A 101 22.00 -7.94 -11.11
CA LEU A 101 23.41 -7.96 -10.72
C LEU A 101 23.96 -9.40 -10.69
N CYS A 102 23.13 -10.37 -10.31
CA CYS A 102 23.49 -11.78 -10.30
C CYS A 102 23.92 -12.27 -11.69
N GLU A 103 23.18 -11.88 -12.74
CA GLU A 103 23.52 -12.20 -14.14
C GLU A 103 24.88 -11.61 -14.56
N GLN A 104 25.17 -10.38 -14.12
CA GLN A 104 26.45 -9.72 -14.42
C GLN A 104 27.63 -10.36 -13.70
N LEU A 105 27.39 -10.99 -12.55
CA LEU A 105 28.39 -11.60 -11.69
C LEU A 105 28.30 -13.13 -11.71
N SER A 106 27.84 -13.72 -12.82
CA SER A 106 27.55 -15.16 -12.95
C SER A 106 28.65 -16.09 -12.42
N LYS A 107 29.92 -15.81 -12.74
CA LYS A 107 31.08 -16.60 -12.28
C LYS A 107 31.25 -16.64 -10.76
N LEU A 108 30.78 -15.62 -10.06
CA LEU A 108 30.87 -15.51 -8.60
C LEU A 108 30.02 -16.59 -7.90
N PHE A 109 29.01 -17.10 -8.60
CA PHE A 109 27.93 -17.91 -8.04
C PHE A 109 27.89 -19.33 -8.62
N GLU A 110 28.94 -19.81 -9.29
CA GLU A 110 29.02 -21.15 -9.89
C GLU A 110 28.82 -22.29 -8.87
N ASN A 111 29.12 -22.02 -7.59
CA ASN A 111 28.97 -22.99 -6.50
C ASN A 111 27.60 -22.93 -5.80
N THR A 112 26.64 -22.16 -6.31
CA THR A 112 25.29 -22.04 -5.73
C THR A 112 24.54 -23.37 -5.83
N GLU A 113 24.11 -23.90 -4.69
CA GLU A 113 23.28 -25.12 -4.61
C GLU A 113 21.80 -24.82 -4.40
N ILE A 114 21.48 -23.66 -3.83
CA ILE A 114 20.13 -23.22 -3.49
C ILE A 114 19.95 -21.78 -3.97
N LEU A 115 18.93 -21.54 -4.79
CA LEU A 115 18.51 -20.21 -5.21
C LEU A 115 17.18 -19.88 -4.57
N VAL A 116 17.09 -18.72 -3.91
CA VAL A 116 15.83 -18.16 -3.41
C VAL A 116 15.57 -16.86 -4.18
N LEU A 117 14.46 -16.82 -4.92
CA LEU A 117 13.99 -15.64 -5.62
C LEU A 117 12.75 -15.11 -4.93
N ASP A 118 12.86 -13.96 -4.27
CA ASP A 118 11.72 -13.27 -3.67
C ASP A 118 11.20 -12.12 -4.52
N GLU A 119 9.96 -11.71 -4.24
CA GLU A 119 9.21 -10.74 -5.04
C GLU A 119 9.21 -11.11 -6.53
N ALA A 120 9.08 -12.42 -6.79
CA ALA A 120 9.12 -13.04 -8.11
C ALA A 120 8.03 -12.52 -9.07
N GLY A 121 7.04 -11.79 -8.56
CA GLY A 121 6.10 -10.96 -9.33
C GLY A 121 6.82 -9.98 -10.27
N GLN A 122 7.99 -9.46 -9.85
CA GLN A 122 8.76 -8.49 -10.63
C GLN A 122 9.90 -9.10 -11.44
N ALA A 123 10.00 -10.44 -11.52
CA ALA A 123 11.05 -11.12 -12.25
C ALA A 123 10.52 -11.80 -13.53
N PRO A 124 11.07 -11.50 -14.72
CA PRO A 124 10.76 -12.23 -15.94
C PRO A 124 11.23 -13.69 -15.83
N PHE A 125 10.43 -14.63 -16.34
CA PHE A 125 10.79 -16.06 -16.35
C PHE A 125 12.08 -16.35 -17.12
N ALA A 126 12.28 -15.70 -18.27
CA ALA A 126 13.48 -15.82 -19.08
C ALA A 126 14.74 -15.35 -18.33
N GLN A 127 14.61 -14.35 -17.45
CA GLN A 127 15.72 -13.87 -16.65
C GLN A 127 16.10 -14.89 -15.56
N LEU A 128 15.11 -15.50 -14.90
CA LEU A 128 15.35 -16.59 -13.95
C LEU A 128 16.01 -17.78 -14.67
N LEU A 129 15.49 -18.18 -15.83
CA LEU A 129 16.04 -19.28 -16.62
C LEU A 129 17.50 -19.01 -17.01
N SER A 130 17.78 -17.84 -17.60
CA SER A 130 19.12 -17.35 -17.93
C SER A 130 20.06 -17.43 -16.72
N THR A 131 19.63 -16.88 -15.59
CA THR A 131 20.42 -16.85 -14.35
C THR A 131 20.78 -18.26 -13.89
N THR A 132 19.82 -19.20 -13.92
CA THR A 132 20.05 -20.58 -13.47
C THR A 132 21.06 -21.35 -14.32
N THR A 133 21.26 -20.99 -15.59
CA THR A 133 22.28 -21.64 -16.45
C THR A 133 23.71 -21.43 -15.95
N PHE A 134 23.95 -20.41 -15.13
CA PHE A 134 25.25 -20.11 -14.55
C PHE A 134 25.56 -20.92 -13.28
N PHE A 135 24.60 -21.70 -12.76
CA PHE A 135 24.72 -22.41 -11.48
C PHE A 135 24.76 -23.93 -11.70
N PRO A 136 25.90 -24.51 -12.12
CA PRO A 136 26.00 -25.93 -12.43
C PRO A 136 25.76 -26.85 -11.23
N LYS A 137 25.83 -26.33 -10.00
CA LYS A 137 25.57 -27.07 -8.76
C LYS A 137 24.17 -26.87 -8.19
N LEU A 138 23.31 -26.11 -8.88
CA LEU A 138 21.98 -25.78 -8.39
C LEU A 138 21.13 -27.05 -8.25
N ARG A 139 20.57 -27.26 -7.06
CA ARG A 139 19.73 -28.41 -6.71
C ARG A 139 18.33 -28.02 -6.29
N LYS A 140 18.15 -26.81 -5.77
CA LYS A 140 16.87 -26.31 -5.28
C LYS A 140 16.65 -24.87 -5.71
N VAL A 141 15.45 -24.58 -6.17
CA VAL A 141 14.99 -23.22 -6.47
C VAL A 141 13.71 -22.99 -5.69
N LEU A 142 13.71 -21.97 -4.85
CA LEU A 142 12.52 -21.49 -4.15
C LEU A 142 12.14 -20.14 -4.76
N VAL A 143 10.91 -20.05 -5.26
CA VAL A 143 10.36 -18.82 -5.82
C VAL A 143 9.22 -18.35 -4.94
N THR A 144 9.32 -17.14 -4.40
CA THR A 144 8.34 -16.53 -3.51
C THR A 144 7.83 -15.22 -4.09
N GLY A 145 6.58 -14.91 -3.79
CA GLY A 145 5.92 -13.69 -4.24
C GLY A 145 4.41 -13.83 -4.23
N ASP A 146 3.74 -12.79 -4.67
CA ASP A 146 2.28 -12.76 -4.80
C ASP A 146 1.89 -12.52 -6.26
N LYS A 147 1.26 -13.52 -6.88
CA LYS A 147 0.84 -13.48 -8.29
C LYS A 147 -0.27 -12.46 -8.58
N PHE A 148 -0.90 -11.89 -7.54
CA PHE A 148 -1.90 -10.81 -7.64
C PHE A 148 -1.33 -9.43 -7.30
N GLN A 149 -0.03 -9.31 -7.01
CA GLN A 149 0.67 -8.02 -6.90
C GLN A 149 1.44 -7.72 -8.19
N LEU A 150 2.34 -6.75 -8.16
CA LEU A 150 2.94 -6.19 -9.37
C LEU A 150 3.64 -7.26 -10.20
N LYS A 151 3.38 -7.15 -11.49
CA LYS A 151 4.00 -7.93 -12.54
C LYS A 151 5.23 -7.20 -13.08
N VAL A 152 6.01 -7.92 -13.86
CA VAL A 152 7.04 -7.34 -14.73
C VAL A 152 6.44 -6.22 -15.59
N HIS A 153 7.03 -5.02 -15.51
CA HIS A 153 6.56 -3.85 -16.25
C HIS A 153 7.21 -3.75 -17.64
N LEU A 154 6.54 -4.31 -18.65
CA LEU A 154 6.97 -4.27 -20.06
C LEU A 154 5.86 -3.74 -20.97
N GLN A 155 5.27 -2.59 -20.62
CA GLN A 155 4.13 -2.02 -21.35
C GLN A 155 4.41 -1.68 -22.82
N SER A 156 5.68 -1.43 -23.17
CA SER A 156 6.09 -1.17 -24.55
C SER A 156 6.07 -2.42 -25.44
N LEU A 157 5.96 -3.62 -24.85
CA LEU A 157 5.95 -4.88 -25.58
C LEU A 157 4.53 -5.45 -25.68
N PRO A 158 4.09 -5.87 -26.88
CA PRO A 158 2.85 -6.61 -27.06
C PRO A 158 2.76 -7.83 -26.12
N GLU A 159 1.57 -8.11 -25.61
CA GLU A 159 1.30 -9.26 -24.74
C GLU A 159 1.74 -10.58 -25.36
N THR A 160 1.52 -10.77 -26.65
CA THR A 160 1.96 -11.95 -27.40
C THR A 160 3.48 -12.14 -27.40
N ILE A 161 4.27 -11.06 -27.34
CA ILE A 161 5.73 -11.15 -27.17
C ILE A 161 6.07 -11.48 -25.72
N ARG A 162 5.34 -10.91 -24.76
CA ARG A 162 5.62 -11.15 -23.34
C ARG A 162 5.37 -12.60 -22.93
N GLU A 163 4.21 -13.13 -23.29
CA GLU A 163 3.78 -14.49 -22.92
C GLU A 163 4.61 -15.57 -23.62
N ASN A 164 4.81 -15.47 -24.94
CA ASN A 164 5.44 -16.54 -25.73
C ASN A 164 6.96 -16.63 -25.57
N TYR A 165 7.62 -15.59 -25.06
CA TYR A 165 9.08 -15.55 -24.94
C TYR A 165 9.57 -15.53 -23.48
N GLY A 166 8.69 -15.86 -22.52
CA GLY A 166 9.04 -15.93 -21.11
C GLY A 166 9.39 -14.57 -20.50
N LEU A 167 8.97 -13.46 -21.10
CA LEU A 167 9.17 -12.13 -20.52
C LEU A 167 8.09 -11.78 -19.49
N ASP A 168 7.07 -12.61 -19.37
CA ASP A 168 6.08 -12.50 -18.31
C ASP A 168 6.65 -12.98 -16.96
N THR A 169 5.86 -12.68 -15.93
CA THR A 169 6.14 -12.85 -14.53
C THR A 169 6.36 -14.30 -14.16
N CYS A 170 7.53 -14.63 -13.61
CA CYS A 170 7.94 -16.01 -13.37
C CYS A 170 7.02 -16.77 -12.41
N ILE A 171 6.51 -16.12 -11.36
CA ILE A 171 5.60 -16.79 -10.41
C ILE A 171 4.29 -17.22 -11.06
N GLN A 172 3.79 -16.50 -12.07
CA GLN A 172 2.54 -16.87 -12.78
C GLN A 172 2.74 -18.08 -13.69
N ILE A 173 3.89 -18.13 -14.37
CA ILE A 173 4.27 -19.27 -15.20
C ILE A 173 4.47 -20.51 -14.33
N LEU A 174 5.19 -20.39 -13.20
CA LEU A 174 5.43 -21.51 -12.30
C LEU A 174 4.14 -21.99 -11.60
N ASP A 175 3.27 -21.08 -11.19
CA ASP A 175 1.96 -21.40 -10.58
C ASP A 175 1.03 -22.14 -11.55
N SER A 176 1.12 -21.86 -12.86
CA SER A 176 0.34 -22.57 -13.88
C SER A 176 1.00 -23.86 -14.40
N THR A 177 2.29 -24.08 -14.12
CA THR A 177 3.04 -25.23 -14.64
C THR A 177 2.71 -26.52 -13.87
N PRO A 178 2.38 -27.63 -14.55
CA PRO A 178 2.21 -28.94 -13.93
C PRO A 178 3.53 -29.47 -13.34
N GLY A 179 3.47 -30.13 -12.18
CA GLY A 179 4.64 -30.74 -11.54
C GLY A 179 5.53 -29.79 -10.74
N VAL A 180 5.21 -28.50 -10.68
CA VAL A 180 5.83 -27.56 -9.75
C VAL A 180 5.18 -27.69 -8.37
N ASP A 181 5.98 -27.90 -7.33
CA ASP A 181 5.51 -27.91 -5.94
C ASP A 181 5.08 -26.50 -5.52
N LYS A 182 3.87 -26.39 -4.96
CA LYS A 182 3.23 -25.10 -4.62
C LYS A 182 2.80 -25.12 -3.17
N THR A 183 3.06 -24.03 -2.46
CA THR A 183 2.56 -23.80 -1.11
C THR A 183 2.02 -22.38 -1.03
N THR A 184 0.72 -22.25 -0.74
CA THR A 184 0.07 -20.95 -0.58
C THR A 184 -0.05 -20.61 0.89
N LEU A 185 0.47 -19.46 1.30
CA LEU A 185 0.29 -18.92 2.65
C LEU A 185 -1.00 -18.11 2.69
N THR A 186 -1.95 -18.49 3.54
CA THR A 186 -3.30 -17.92 3.56
C THR A 186 -3.59 -17.05 4.77
N VAL A 187 -2.64 -16.86 5.70
CA VAL A 187 -2.83 -16.04 6.90
C VAL A 187 -1.95 -14.79 6.83
N SER A 188 -2.58 -13.62 6.85
CA SER A 188 -1.91 -12.32 6.91
C SER A 188 -1.62 -11.91 8.35
N PHE A 189 -0.34 -11.64 8.62
CA PHE A 189 0.17 -11.11 9.88
C PHE A 189 0.45 -9.61 9.81
N ARG A 190 0.04 -8.94 8.72
CA ARG A 190 0.50 -7.59 8.36
C ARG A 190 -0.40 -6.47 8.88
N SER A 191 -1.70 -6.67 8.92
CA SER A 191 -2.67 -5.57 9.06
C SER A 191 -3.84 -5.91 9.97
N HIS A 192 -4.55 -4.86 10.39
CA HIS A 192 -5.82 -4.97 11.08
C HIS A 192 -6.81 -5.85 10.30
N GLU A 193 -7.60 -6.65 11.02
CA GLU A 193 -8.44 -7.68 10.44
C GLU A 193 -9.42 -7.16 9.38
N GLN A 194 -9.99 -5.98 9.60
CA GLN A 194 -10.89 -5.34 8.64
C GLN A 194 -10.19 -4.95 7.34
N ILE A 195 -8.93 -4.48 7.39
CA ILE A 195 -8.14 -4.18 6.18
C ILE A 195 -7.89 -5.47 5.40
N VAL A 196 -7.48 -6.55 6.07
CA VAL A 196 -7.23 -7.85 5.43
C VAL A 196 -8.50 -8.40 4.78
N LYS A 197 -9.65 -8.32 5.46
CA LYS A 197 -10.96 -8.74 4.90
C LYS A 197 -11.30 -7.96 3.61
N CYS A 198 -10.99 -6.66 3.55
CA CYS A 198 -11.22 -5.86 2.34
C CYS A 198 -10.23 -6.21 1.21
N VAL A 199 -8.95 -6.44 1.54
CA VAL A 199 -7.93 -6.87 0.58
C VAL A 199 -8.27 -8.25 -0.01
N GLU A 200 -8.70 -9.20 0.83
CA GLU A 200 -9.18 -10.53 0.43
C GLU A 200 -10.31 -10.43 -0.59
N ALA A 201 -11.38 -9.70 -0.25
CA ALA A 201 -12.52 -9.43 -1.13
C ALA A 201 -12.11 -8.74 -2.44
N GLY A 202 -11.15 -7.82 -2.36
CA GLY A 202 -10.65 -7.04 -3.48
C GLY A 202 -9.88 -7.89 -4.49
N ALA A 203 -8.86 -8.62 -4.03
CA ALA A 203 -7.82 -9.20 -4.87
C ALA A 203 -7.89 -10.73 -4.99
N TYR A 204 -8.31 -11.46 -3.94
CA TYR A 204 -8.15 -12.91 -3.86
C TYR A 204 -9.45 -13.69 -4.11
N THR A 205 -10.58 -13.27 -3.51
CA THR A 205 -11.89 -13.90 -3.73
C THR A 205 -12.27 -14.07 -5.22
N PRO A 206 -12.00 -13.11 -6.13
CA PRO A 206 -12.35 -13.24 -7.55
C PRO A 206 -11.64 -14.39 -8.26
N ALA A 207 -10.48 -14.79 -7.73
CA ALA A 207 -9.69 -15.91 -8.21
C ALA A 207 -9.98 -17.21 -7.43
N ASN A 208 -11.00 -17.22 -6.56
CA ASN A 208 -11.29 -18.30 -5.62
C ASN A 208 -10.13 -18.62 -4.66
N GLU A 209 -9.31 -17.61 -4.33
CA GLU A 209 -8.27 -17.71 -3.32
C GLU A 209 -8.69 -16.99 -2.04
N VAL A 210 -8.06 -17.36 -0.92
CA VAL A 210 -8.44 -16.89 0.41
C VAL A 210 -7.27 -16.27 1.14
N LEU A 211 -7.54 -15.18 1.86
CA LEU A 211 -6.59 -14.52 2.75
C LEU A 211 -7.27 -14.19 4.08
N TYR A 212 -6.83 -14.85 5.15
CA TYR A 212 -7.36 -14.68 6.49
C TYR A 212 -6.52 -13.71 7.30
N PRO A 213 -7.13 -12.85 8.13
CA PRO A 213 -6.36 -12.12 9.14
C PRO A 213 -5.89 -13.07 10.24
N LYS A 214 -4.69 -12.83 10.77
CA LYS A 214 -4.25 -13.44 12.02
C LYS A 214 -5.24 -13.09 13.15
N GLN A 215 -5.69 -14.10 13.90
CA GLN A 215 -6.48 -13.86 15.11
C GLN A 215 -5.61 -13.23 16.21
N GLY A 216 -6.19 -12.28 16.95
CA GLY A 216 -5.54 -11.63 18.10
C GLY A 216 -4.42 -10.65 17.76
N GLY A 217 -4.32 -10.16 16.52
CA GLY A 217 -3.38 -9.09 16.17
C GLY A 217 -3.80 -7.73 16.73
N GLU A 218 -2.88 -7.00 17.38
CA GLU A 218 -3.14 -5.67 17.98
C GLU A 218 -2.85 -4.51 17.01
N PHE A 219 -3.39 -4.56 15.79
CA PHE A 219 -3.18 -3.50 14.80
C PHE A 219 -4.09 -2.28 15.01
N THR A 220 -4.02 -1.64 16.17
CA THR A 220 -5.05 -0.70 16.64
C THR A 220 -4.59 0.75 16.87
N MET A 221 -3.43 1.18 16.36
CA MET A 221 -2.91 2.54 16.63
C MET A 221 -3.91 3.62 16.22
N LEU A 222 -4.49 3.54 15.01
CA LEU A 222 -5.49 4.50 14.54
C LEU A 222 -6.78 4.44 15.37
N THR A 223 -7.29 3.25 15.65
CA THR A 223 -8.59 3.05 16.30
C THR A 223 -8.58 3.36 17.80
N LYS A 224 -7.42 3.33 18.45
CA LYS A 224 -7.25 3.67 19.87
C LYS A 224 -6.90 5.16 20.11
N MET A 225 -6.79 5.98 19.06
CA MET A 225 -6.54 7.42 19.23
C MET A 225 -7.70 8.09 19.98
N LYS A 226 -7.39 8.81 21.06
CA LYS A 226 -8.40 9.50 21.89
C LYS A 226 -8.82 10.85 21.31
N ASN A 227 -7.90 11.54 20.65
CA ASN A 227 -8.08 12.90 20.14
C ASN A 227 -8.32 12.93 18.62
N PHE A 228 -8.70 11.79 18.03
CA PHE A 228 -8.92 11.65 16.60
C PHE A 228 -10.15 10.79 16.35
N PHE A 229 -11.10 11.29 15.56
CA PHE A 229 -12.33 10.58 15.23
C PHE A 229 -12.26 10.03 13.80
N THR A 230 -12.29 8.70 13.64
CA THR A 230 -12.62 8.04 12.37
C THR A 230 -14.12 8.21 12.05
N PRO A 231 -14.59 8.08 10.79
CA PRO A 231 -16.02 8.19 10.47
C PRO A 231 -16.90 7.17 11.20
N VAL A 232 -16.35 5.98 11.47
CA VAL A 232 -16.98 4.92 12.28
C VAL A 232 -16.00 4.47 13.35
N ALA A 233 -16.43 4.50 14.61
CA ALA A 233 -15.65 4.09 15.76
C ALA A 233 -15.11 2.66 15.59
N ASN A 234 -13.86 2.44 16.00
CA ASN A 234 -13.15 1.16 15.88
C ASN A 234 -12.92 0.65 14.44
N SER A 235 -13.18 1.46 13.40
CA SER A 235 -12.77 1.14 12.04
C SER A 235 -11.38 1.72 11.74
N PRO A 236 -10.42 0.94 11.22
CA PRO A 236 -9.14 1.43 10.77
C PRO A 236 -9.22 1.94 9.31
N ILE A 237 -10.40 1.92 8.69
CA ILE A 237 -10.61 2.29 7.28
C ILE A 237 -11.40 3.59 7.20
N ILE A 238 -10.85 4.56 6.47
CA ILE A 238 -11.47 5.85 6.20
C ILE A 238 -11.61 6.02 4.69
N LEU A 239 -12.84 6.25 4.24
CA LEU A 239 -13.18 6.41 2.83
C LEU A 239 -13.61 7.85 2.57
N LEU A 240 -12.75 8.65 1.94
CA LEU A 240 -13.00 10.07 1.66
C LEU A 240 -13.34 10.27 0.18
N ASN A 241 -14.61 10.54 -0.09
CA ASN A 241 -15.09 10.83 -1.43
C ASN A 241 -14.74 12.27 -1.84
N GLN A 242 -14.12 12.40 -3.01
CA GLN A 242 -13.62 13.65 -3.56
C GLN A 242 -13.74 13.62 -5.09
N THR A 243 -14.67 14.40 -5.67
CA THR A 243 -15.03 14.34 -7.10
C THR A 243 -14.46 15.49 -7.95
N SER A 244 -13.44 16.22 -7.46
CA SER A 244 -12.87 17.36 -8.20
C SER A 244 -12.05 16.88 -9.39
N PRO A 245 -12.09 17.59 -10.53
CA PRO A 245 -11.46 17.13 -11.75
C PRO A 245 -9.93 17.03 -11.63
N MET A 246 -9.38 16.13 -12.44
CA MET A 246 -7.94 15.97 -12.63
C MET A 246 -7.39 17.14 -13.45
N VAL A 247 -6.16 17.55 -13.14
CA VAL A 247 -5.36 18.51 -13.88
C VAL A 247 -4.19 17.76 -14.52
N LEU A 248 -4.09 17.81 -15.85
CA LEU A 248 -2.95 17.27 -16.59
C LEU A 248 -1.76 18.22 -16.46
N GLN A 249 -0.58 17.69 -16.15
CA GLN A 249 0.66 18.46 -16.07
C GLN A 249 1.39 18.45 -17.42
N ASP A 250 1.60 19.63 -18.01
CA ASP A 250 2.15 19.81 -19.36
C ASP A 250 3.52 19.12 -19.57
N VAL A 251 4.36 19.08 -18.55
CA VAL A 251 5.74 18.58 -18.66
C VAL A 251 5.82 17.06 -18.49
N SER A 252 4.98 16.49 -17.62
CA SER A 252 5.09 15.06 -17.25
C SER A 252 4.04 14.18 -17.89
N TYR A 253 3.02 14.77 -18.52
CA TYR A 253 1.82 14.10 -19.02
C TYR A 253 1.10 13.22 -17.97
N SER A 254 1.41 13.42 -16.69
CA SER A 254 0.75 12.80 -15.54
C SER A 254 -0.27 13.77 -14.97
N SER A 255 -1.28 13.25 -14.28
CA SER A 255 -2.33 14.06 -13.68
C SER A 255 -2.20 14.18 -12.16
N SER A 256 -2.75 15.26 -11.62
CA SER A 256 -2.97 15.46 -10.18
C SER A 256 -4.38 16.03 -9.93
N THR A 257 -4.82 16.03 -8.68
CA THR A 257 -6.07 16.65 -8.25
C THR A 257 -5.78 17.52 -7.03
N PRO A 258 -5.65 18.85 -7.18
CA PRO A 258 -5.29 19.74 -6.07
C PRO A 258 -6.22 19.66 -4.85
N PHE A 259 -7.49 19.32 -5.07
CA PHE A 259 -8.41 19.08 -3.96
C PHE A 259 -8.10 17.80 -3.18
N GLN A 260 -7.67 16.71 -3.84
CA GLN A 260 -7.22 15.51 -3.14
C GLN A 260 -5.90 15.76 -2.40
N THR A 261 -4.99 16.58 -2.97
CA THR A 261 -3.80 17.09 -2.27
C THR A 261 -4.22 17.80 -0.98
N CYS A 262 -5.14 18.77 -1.08
CA CYS A 262 -5.63 19.53 0.07
C CYS A 262 -6.25 18.62 1.14
N THR A 263 -7.13 17.69 0.75
CA THR A 263 -7.70 16.70 1.68
C THR A 263 -6.62 15.86 2.36
N CYS A 264 -5.63 15.37 1.60
CA CYS A 264 -4.53 14.56 2.14
C CYS A 264 -3.72 15.35 3.17
N ILE A 265 -3.36 16.59 2.87
CA ILE A 265 -2.56 17.43 3.77
C ILE A 265 -3.34 17.79 5.04
N GLN A 266 -4.61 18.19 4.91
CA GLN A 266 -5.48 18.46 6.08
C GLN A 266 -5.64 17.24 6.98
N PHE A 267 -5.77 16.05 6.38
CA PHE A 267 -5.83 14.80 7.13
C PHE A 267 -4.52 14.53 7.89
N ILE A 268 -3.37 14.68 7.21
CA ILE A 268 -2.04 14.47 7.81
C ILE A 268 -1.83 15.44 8.97
N GLU A 269 -2.11 16.73 8.78
CA GLU A 269 -1.99 17.72 9.85
C GLU A 269 -2.89 17.37 11.05
N ALA A 270 -4.15 16.99 10.79
CA ALA A 270 -5.08 16.61 11.86
C ALA A 270 -4.60 15.39 12.66
N ILE A 271 -4.13 14.33 11.98
CA ILE A 271 -3.70 13.10 12.66
C ILE A 271 -2.35 13.26 13.38
N VAL A 272 -1.43 14.05 12.83
CA VAL A 272 -0.15 14.39 13.48
C VAL A 272 -0.42 15.26 14.72
N ASN A 273 -1.28 16.27 14.61
CA ASN A 273 -1.66 17.12 15.75
C ASN A 273 -2.41 16.33 16.84
N ALA A 274 -3.14 15.29 16.45
CA ALA A 274 -3.78 14.37 17.39
C ALA A 274 -2.81 13.40 18.08
N GLY A 275 -1.52 13.41 17.71
CA GLY A 275 -0.46 12.64 18.35
C GLY A 275 -0.27 11.23 17.80
N PHE A 276 -0.46 11.02 16.50
CA PHE A 276 -0.12 9.73 15.88
C PHE A 276 1.40 9.54 15.83
N GLU A 277 1.91 8.50 16.50
CA GLU A 277 3.35 8.24 16.63
C GLU A 277 3.91 7.31 15.54
N GLY A 278 3.04 6.68 14.73
CA GLY A 278 3.45 5.75 13.68
C GLY A 278 3.94 6.43 12.41
N ASN A 279 4.65 5.68 11.56
CA ASN A 279 5.04 6.17 10.24
C ASN A 279 3.83 6.25 9.29
N ILE A 280 3.81 7.31 8.48
CA ILE A 280 2.74 7.56 7.50
C ILE A 280 3.33 7.46 6.10
N ARG A 281 2.68 6.68 5.23
CA ARG A 281 3.03 6.67 3.80
C ARG A 281 1.84 7.06 2.95
N VAL A 282 2.06 8.07 2.12
CA VAL A 282 1.10 8.52 1.10
C VAL A 282 1.41 7.81 -0.20
N ILE A 283 0.51 6.93 -0.64
CA ILE A 283 0.63 6.12 -1.83
C ILE A 283 -0.16 6.78 -2.95
N CYS A 284 0.55 7.33 -3.93
CA CYS A 284 -0.05 8.00 -5.07
C CYS A 284 -0.04 7.10 -6.30
N LEU A 285 -1.18 7.03 -6.99
CA LEU A 285 -1.27 6.31 -8.26
C LEU A 285 -0.71 7.13 -9.44
N TYR A 286 -0.51 8.43 -9.27
CA TYR A 286 0.05 9.28 -10.33
C TYR A 286 1.30 10.02 -9.85
N SER A 287 2.31 10.10 -10.73
CA SER A 287 3.60 10.73 -10.39
C SER A 287 3.49 12.24 -10.15
N ALA A 288 2.59 12.92 -10.86
CA ALA A 288 2.29 14.34 -10.62
C ALA A 288 1.67 14.54 -9.24
N GLN A 289 0.69 13.72 -8.85
CA GLN A 289 0.08 13.74 -7.51
C GLN A 289 1.12 13.50 -6.41
N LEU A 290 2.02 12.53 -6.62
CA LEU A 290 3.12 12.23 -5.70
C LEU A 290 3.99 13.47 -5.46
N ARG A 291 4.44 14.12 -6.55
CA ARG A 291 5.27 15.34 -6.45
C ARG A 291 4.53 16.47 -5.74
N GLU A 292 3.27 16.69 -6.08
CA GLU A 292 2.46 17.77 -5.51
C GLU A 292 2.31 17.61 -3.98
N ILE A 293 1.94 16.42 -3.51
CA ILE A 293 1.83 16.16 -2.07
C ILE A 293 3.21 16.23 -1.40
N GLY A 294 4.26 15.71 -2.03
CA GLY A 294 5.62 15.74 -1.49
C GLY A 294 6.14 17.16 -1.27
N ILE A 295 5.84 18.08 -2.20
CA ILE A 295 6.14 19.51 -2.06
C ILE A 295 5.37 20.10 -0.86
N GLU A 296 4.08 19.81 -0.74
CA GLU A 296 3.26 20.35 0.36
C GLU A 296 3.69 19.84 1.74
N ILE A 297 4.13 18.58 1.84
CA ILE A 297 4.74 18.01 3.05
C ILE A 297 6.03 18.73 3.40
N GLY A 298 6.92 18.93 2.42
CA GLY A 298 8.18 19.64 2.61
C GLY A 298 7.99 21.10 3.05
N ASN A 299 7.07 21.82 2.40
CA ASN A 299 6.72 23.20 2.72
C ASN A 299 6.22 23.37 4.16
N ARG A 300 5.58 22.34 4.73
CA ARG A 300 5.06 22.33 6.11
C ARG A 300 6.02 21.70 7.12
N SER A 301 7.18 21.21 6.66
CA SER A 301 8.15 20.51 7.51
C SER A 301 7.53 19.34 8.29
N LEU A 302 6.58 18.62 7.68
CA LEU A 302 5.95 17.47 8.31
C LEU A 302 6.92 16.28 8.28
N THR A 303 7.27 15.75 9.45
CA THR A 303 8.25 14.66 9.61
C THR A 303 7.56 13.30 9.75
N GLY A 304 8.30 12.21 9.48
CA GLY A 304 7.75 10.84 9.60
C GLY A 304 6.75 10.45 8.51
N ILE A 305 6.62 11.28 7.46
CA ILE A 305 5.72 11.05 6.32
C ILE A 305 6.52 10.91 5.03
N GLN A 306 6.20 9.90 4.23
CA GLN A 306 6.82 9.69 2.92
C GLN A 306 5.77 9.55 1.81
N THR A 307 5.98 10.22 0.68
CA THR A 307 5.16 10.08 -0.53
C THR A 307 5.82 9.13 -1.52
N LEU A 308 5.10 8.08 -1.91
CA LEU A 308 5.62 7.00 -2.75
C LEU A 308 4.58 6.58 -3.80
N SER A 309 5.03 5.95 -4.89
CA SER A 309 4.12 5.30 -5.83
C SER A 309 3.72 3.92 -5.30
N ALA A 310 2.67 3.32 -5.86
CA ALA A 310 2.33 1.92 -5.57
C ALA A 310 3.54 0.99 -5.84
N ASP A 311 4.22 1.18 -6.96
CA ASP A 311 5.41 0.44 -7.36
C ASP A 311 6.57 0.54 -6.34
N ALA A 312 6.78 1.71 -5.75
CA ALA A 312 7.81 1.91 -4.73
C ALA A 312 7.44 1.34 -3.35
N MET A 313 6.17 0.97 -3.14
CA MET A 313 5.68 0.37 -1.89
C MET A 313 5.70 -1.15 -1.86
N GLN A 314 6.00 -1.82 -2.98
CA GLN A 314 6.12 -3.28 -2.97
C GLN A 314 7.21 -3.71 -1.98
N GLY A 315 6.93 -4.78 -1.22
CA GLY A 315 7.80 -5.25 -0.14
C GLY A 315 7.87 -4.34 1.11
N HIS A 316 7.23 -3.16 1.11
CA HIS A 316 7.25 -2.23 2.24
C HIS A 316 5.87 -2.12 2.91
N GLU A 317 5.85 -1.82 4.20
CA GLU A 317 4.65 -1.71 5.04
C GLU A 317 4.73 -0.46 5.90
N THR A 318 3.58 0.11 6.26
CA THR A 318 3.47 1.36 7.02
C THR A 318 2.43 1.27 8.11
N ASP A 319 2.59 2.01 9.20
CA ASP A 319 1.61 2.02 10.28
C ASP A 319 0.28 2.61 9.79
N LEU A 320 0.35 3.69 9.01
CA LEU A 320 -0.79 4.32 8.36
C LEU A 320 -0.57 4.55 6.86
N ALA A 321 -1.41 3.95 6.03
CA ALA A 321 -1.39 4.15 4.58
C ALA A 321 -2.47 5.15 4.15
N ILE A 322 -2.09 6.16 3.36
CA ILE A 322 -3.03 7.09 2.71
C ILE A 322 -2.93 6.88 1.20
N VAL A 323 -3.95 6.30 0.59
CA VAL A 323 -4.01 6.05 -0.85
C VAL A 323 -4.73 7.21 -1.54
N VAL A 324 -4.02 7.92 -2.42
CA VAL A 324 -4.57 9.01 -3.22
C VAL A 324 -4.69 8.56 -4.67
N THR A 325 -5.91 8.43 -5.16
CA THR A 325 -6.18 7.75 -6.43
C THR A 325 -6.06 8.66 -7.65
N THR A 326 -6.32 9.96 -7.48
CA THR A 326 -6.42 10.97 -8.55
C THR A 326 -7.53 10.70 -9.58
N ALA A 327 -8.03 9.49 -9.73
CA ALA A 327 -9.05 9.11 -10.70
C ALA A 327 -10.42 9.77 -10.43
N THR A 328 -11.00 10.43 -11.43
CA THR A 328 -12.34 11.04 -11.36
C THR A 328 -13.09 10.94 -12.70
N GLN A 329 -14.44 10.98 -12.65
CA GLN A 329 -15.31 10.72 -13.80
C GLN A 329 -15.15 11.68 -15.00
N ARG A 330 -14.62 12.89 -14.80
CA ARG A 330 -14.84 14.02 -15.73
C ARG A 330 -13.98 14.05 -17.00
N ASN A 331 -13.09 13.07 -17.24
CA ASN A 331 -12.17 13.09 -18.39
C ASN A 331 -12.28 11.87 -19.35
N GLU A 332 -13.42 11.18 -19.42
CA GLU A 332 -13.65 10.10 -20.41
C GLU A 332 -13.60 10.58 -21.89
N SER A 333 -13.60 11.89 -22.14
CA SER A 333 -13.72 12.48 -23.48
C SER A 333 -12.41 12.76 -24.23
N GLY A 334 -11.24 12.31 -23.74
CA GLY A 334 -10.02 12.45 -24.53
C GLY A 334 -8.74 11.96 -23.86
N ALA A 335 -8.47 10.66 -23.94
CA ALA A 335 -7.12 10.09 -23.96
C ALA A 335 -7.22 8.57 -24.21
N ASP A 336 -6.18 8.03 -24.80
CA ASP A 336 -6.00 6.64 -25.23
C ASP A 336 -6.58 5.57 -24.30
N LYS A 337 -7.16 4.51 -24.88
CA LYS A 337 -7.69 3.30 -24.21
C LYS A 337 -6.60 2.42 -23.59
N SER A 338 -5.53 3.02 -23.09
CA SER A 338 -4.58 2.36 -22.19
C SER A 338 -5.28 2.06 -20.86
N VAL A 339 -4.92 0.95 -20.20
CA VAL A 339 -5.40 0.66 -18.85
C VAL A 339 -5.01 1.84 -17.95
N GLU A 340 -5.99 2.64 -17.53
CA GLU A 340 -5.77 3.77 -16.65
C GLU A 340 -5.01 3.27 -15.39
N PHE A 341 -3.94 3.95 -14.97
CA PHE A 341 -3.00 3.43 -13.96
C PHE A 341 -3.67 3.00 -12.65
N TRP A 342 -4.78 3.66 -12.27
CA TRP A 342 -5.58 3.31 -11.11
C TRP A 342 -6.40 2.02 -11.28
N ALA A 343 -6.73 1.63 -12.51
CA ALA A 343 -7.51 0.43 -12.81
C ALA A 343 -6.67 -0.85 -12.85
N ASP A 344 -5.33 -0.73 -12.80
CA ASP A 344 -4.42 -1.87 -12.67
C ASP A 344 -4.66 -2.60 -11.33
N PRO A 345 -5.17 -3.85 -11.35
CA PRO A 345 -5.55 -4.55 -10.13
C PRO A 345 -4.36 -4.90 -9.25
N ALA A 346 -3.18 -5.10 -9.83
CA ALA A 346 -1.97 -5.42 -9.07
C ALA A 346 -1.46 -4.20 -8.30
N ARG A 347 -1.47 -3.02 -8.94
CA ARG A 347 -1.12 -1.74 -8.26
C ARG A 347 -2.10 -1.37 -7.17
N ALA A 348 -3.39 -1.53 -7.44
CA ALA A 348 -4.41 -1.31 -6.42
C ALA A 348 -4.26 -2.30 -5.25
N ASN A 349 -4.00 -3.59 -5.50
CA ASN A 349 -3.73 -4.57 -4.45
C ASN A 349 -2.51 -4.16 -3.60
N VAL A 350 -1.42 -3.73 -4.24
CA VAL A 350 -0.27 -3.18 -3.51
C VAL A 350 -0.69 -2.00 -2.65
N ALA A 351 -1.30 -0.95 -3.22
CA ALA A 351 -1.67 0.25 -2.48
C ALA A 351 -2.60 -0.03 -1.29
N LEU A 352 -3.58 -0.92 -1.47
CA LEU A 352 -4.61 -1.24 -0.47
C LEU A 352 -4.12 -2.15 0.67
N SER A 353 -2.95 -2.80 0.51
CA SER A 353 -2.41 -3.79 1.46
C SER A 353 -1.24 -3.30 2.32
N ARG A 354 -0.87 -2.01 2.26
CA ARG A 354 0.32 -1.50 2.96
C ARG A 354 0.10 -1.03 4.39
N GLY A 355 -1.12 -0.65 4.75
CA GLY A 355 -1.45 -0.09 6.06
C GLY A 355 -1.58 -1.19 7.12
N LYS A 356 -0.79 -1.11 8.19
CA LYS A 356 -0.86 -2.03 9.34
C LYS A 356 -2.05 -1.68 10.22
N HIS A 357 -2.04 -0.46 10.76
CA HIS A 357 -2.98 0.01 11.77
C HIS A 357 -4.11 0.89 11.20
N GLY A 358 -3.95 1.40 9.98
CA GLY A 358 -4.96 2.21 9.32
C GLY A 358 -4.75 2.34 7.81
N LEU A 359 -5.87 2.54 7.11
CA LEU A 359 -5.92 2.78 5.67
C LEU A 359 -6.93 3.89 5.36
N ILE A 360 -6.47 4.92 4.66
CA ILE A 360 -7.30 6.00 4.15
C ILE A 360 -7.30 5.91 2.63
N ILE A 361 -8.47 6.05 2.01
CA ILE A 361 -8.61 6.15 0.56
C ILE A 361 -9.24 7.50 0.23
N ILE A 362 -8.54 8.29 -0.58
CA ILE A 362 -8.98 9.60 -1.07
C ILE A 362 -9.17 9.52 -2.57
N GLY A 363 -10.39 9.75 -3.05
CA GLY A 363 -10.69 9.71 -4.48
C GLY A 363 -12.17 9.86 -4.80
N ASP A 364 -12.52 9.84 -6.09
CA ASP A 364 -13.91 9.72 -6.53
C ASP A 364 -14.35 8.25 -6.37
N LEU A 365 -14.78 7.91 -5.16
CA LEU A 365 -15.08 6.53 -4.78
C LEU A 365 -16.28 5.99 -5.57
N LYS A 366 -17.22 6.86 -5.95
CA LYS A 366 -18.37 6.47 -6.79
C LYS A 366 -17.89 6.08 -8.18
N TYR A 367 -17.00 6.86 -8.79
CA TYR A 367 -16.38 6.54 -10.07
C TYR A 367 -15.60 5.22 -10.00
N LEU A 368 -14.73 5.06 -8.99
CA LEU A 368 -13.93 3.84 -8.80
C LEU A 368 -14.81 2.59 -8.67
N MET A 369 -15.90 2.65 -7.91
CA MET A 369 -16.85 1.54 -7.78
C MET A 369 -17.59 1.25 -9.08
N ASN A 370 -18.06 2.28 -9.79
CA ASN A 370 -18.80 2.12 -11.03
C ASN A 370 -17.97 1.48 -12.14
N ARG A 371 -16.66 1.75 -12.17
CA ARG A 371 -15.74 1.12 -13.12
C ARG A 371 -15.40 -0.33 -12.78
N GLY A 372 -15.77 -0.81 -11.58
CA GLY A 372 -15.71 -2.21 -11.21
C GLY A 372 -14.35 -2.69 -10.71
N GLY A 373 -14.06 -3.98 -10.92
CA GLY A 373 -12.79 -4.58 -10.54
C GLY A 373 -12.51 -4.59 -9.04
N ILE A 374 -11.23 -4.47 -8.68
CA ILE A 374 -10.75 -4.53 -7.29
C ILE A 374 -11.32 -3.41 -6.43
N TRP A 375 -11.44 -2.19 -6.95
CA TRP A 375 -11.96 -1.04 -6.21
C TRP A 375 -13.41 -1.26 -5.76
N ASN A 376 -14.27 -1.71 -6.66
CA ASN A 376 -15.67 -1.98 -6.31
C ASN A 376 -15.77 -3.03 -5.20
N ARG A 377 -15.02 -4.13 -5.30
CA ARG A 377 -15.07 -5.21 -4.30
C ARG A 377 -14.48 -4.77 -2.96
N PHE A 378 -13.33 -4.10 -2.99
CA PHE A 378 -12.68 -3.57 -1.80
C PHE A 378 -13.58 -2.56 -1.08
N ILE A 379 -14.06 -1.54 -1.80
CA ILE A 379 -14.86 -0.46 -1.21
C ILE A 379 -16.21 -1.03 -0.72
N SER A 380 -16.86 -1.91 -1.49
CA SER A 380 -18.09 -2.58 -1.04
C SER A 380 -17.88 -3.33 0.27
N LYS A 381 -16.75 -4.05 0.41
CA LYS A 381 -16.41 -4.75 1.64
C LYS A 381 -16.08 -3.79 2.78
N ALA A 382 -15.35 -2.71 2.50
CA ALA A 382 -15.01 -1.69 3.48
C ALA A 382 -16.25 -0.98 4.06
N MET A 383 -17.31 -0.81 3.27
CA MET A 383 -18.58 -0.24 3.71
C MET A 383 -19.33 -1.11 4.75
N GLU A 384 -18.92 -2.39 4.93
CA GLU A 384 -19.36 -3.22 6.06
C GLU A 384 -18.71 -2.82 7.40
N PHE A 385 -17.62 -2.03 7.36
CA PHE A 385 -16.88 -1.59 8.56
C PHE A 385 -16.86 -0.07 8.76
N THR A 386 -17.04 0.70 7.68
CA THR A 386 -17.00 2.17 7.71
C THR A 386 -18.08 2.79 6.82
N VAL A 387 -18.13 4.11 6.77
CA VAL A 387 -18.97 4.87 5.83
C VAL A 387 -18.09 5.66 4.86
N VAL A 388 -18.59 5.85 3.65
CA VAL A 388 -18.05 6.87 2.74
C VAL A 388 -18.42 8.26 3.25
N ALA A 389 -17.39 9.06 3.55
CA ALA A 389 -17.52 10.43 4.02
C ALA A 389 -17.18 11.43 2.91
N ASP A 390 -17.90 12.55 2.88
CA ASP A 390 -17.51 13.69 2.06
C ASP A 390 -16.22 14.28 2.64
N SER A 391 -15.21 14.50 1.79
CA SER A 391 -13.88 14.87 2.27
C SER A 391 -13.88 16.20 3.02
N ILE A 392 -14.69 17.18 2.59
CA ILE A 392 -14.77 18.50 3.23
C ILE A 392 -15.45 18.39 4.58
N GLN A 393 -16.60 17.71 4.64
CA GLN A 393 -17.31 17.50 5.91
C GLN A 393 -16.45 16.77 6.94
N TYR A 394 -15.70 15.76 6.51
CA TYR A 394 -14.82 15.01 7.41
C TYR A 394 -13.64 15.86 7.89
N CYS A 395 -12.97 16.60 7.00
CA CYS A 395 -11.91 17.53 7.41
C CYS A 395 -12.38 18.57 8.44
N ASN A 396 -13.56 19.13 8.24
CA ASN A 396 -14.16 20.06 9.20
C ASN A 396 -14.51 19.36 10.53
N ALA A 397 -14.96 18.10 10.47
CA ALA A 397 -15.30 17.33 11.67
C ALA A 397 -14.07 17.03 12.55
N MET A 398 -12.90 16.76 11.95
CA MET A 398 -11.66 16.51 12.70
C MET A 398 -11.22 17.68 13.57
N GLN A 399 -11.62 18.90 13.22
CA GLN A 399 -11.27 20.13 13.95
C GLN A 399 -12.40 20.63 14.86
N ASN A 400 -13.54 19.94 14.89
CA ASN A 400 -14.75 20.42 15.56
C ASN A 400 -14.85 19.88 16.99
N THR A 401 -15.01 20.77 17.97
CA THR A 401 -15.14 20.42 19.40
C THR A 401 -16.46 19.74 19.75
N GLU A 402 -17.49 19.87 18.91
CA GLU A 402 -18.78 19.16 19.04
C GLU A 402 -18.79 17.79 18.37
N ALA A 403 -17.67 17.39 17.73
CA ALA A 403 -17.55 16.08 17.10
C ALA A 403 -17.68 14.97 18.16
N GLN A 404 -18.57 14.03 17.91
CA GLN A 404 -18.81 12.90 18.82
C GLN A 404 -19.31 11.68 18.07
N TYR A 405 -19.12 10.51 18.69
CA TYR A 405 -19.74 9.29 18.21
C TYR A 405 -21.18 9.18 18.69
N ILE A 406 -22.12 9.05 17.76
CA ILE A 406 -23.50 8.65 18.03
C ILE A 406 -23.71 7.31 17.36
N ARG A 407 -23.96 6.27 18.18
CA ARG A 407 -24.17 4.89 17.70
C ARG A 407 -23.00 4.38 16.84
N GLY A 408 -21.77 4.73 17.25
CA GLY A 408 -20.55 4.34 16.55
C GLY A 408 -20.25 5.13 15.27
N THR A 409 -21.12 6.03 14.82
CA THR A 409 -20.86 6.89 13.65
C THR A 409 -20.48 8.30 14.10
N LEU A 410 -19.61 8.97 13.37
CA LEU A 410 -19.18 10.34 13.67
C LEU A 410 -20.28 11.33 13.31
N HIS A 411 -20.63 12.20 14.26
CA HIS A 411 -21.59 13.28 14.07
C HIS A 411 -20.99 14.62 14.44
N VAL A 412 -21.42 15.66 13.72
CA VAL A 412 -21.14 17.07 14.03
C VAL A 412 -22.46 17.82 13.95
N ASN A 413 -22.77 18.62 14.97
CA ASN A 413 -24.01 19.40 15.07
C ASN A 413 -25.27 18.56 14.82
N GLY A 414 -25.28 17.32 15.32
CA GLY A 414 -26.39 16.36 15.18
C GLY A 414 -26.57 15.74 13.79
N LYS A 415 -25.61 15.92 12.86
CA LYS A 415 -25.61 15.29 11.54
C LYS A 415 -24.48 14.28 11.42
N THR A 416 -24.79 13.12 10.84
CA THR A 416 -23.76 12.11 10.50
C THR A 416 -22.81 12.67 9.44
N VAL A 417 -21.52 12.51 9.68
CA VAL A 417 -20.44 12.85 8.74
C VAL A 417 -20.35 11.73 7.70
N GLN A 418 -21.07 11.90 6.59
CA GLN A 418 -21.11 10.96 5.46
C GLN A 418 -21.38 11.71 4.15
N ASP A 419 -21.04 11.11 3.01
CA ASP A 419 -21.40 11.67 1.71
C ASP A 419 -22.81 11.23 1.29
N TYR A 420 -23.81 12.08 1.48
CA TYR A 420 -25.20 11.78 1.08
C TYR A 420 -25.38 11.65 -0.45
N ASN A 421 -24.58 12.34 -1.26
CA ASN A 421 -24.65 12.29 -2.72
C ASN A 421 -24.06 11.00 -3.29
N PHE A 422 -23.04 10.46 -2.62
CA PHE A 422 -22.50 9.14 -2.91
C PHE A 422 -23.60 8.07 -2.88
N TYR A 423 -24.40 8.06 -1.80
CA TYR A 423 -25.49 7.09 -1.61
C TYR A 423 -26.75 7.39 -2.45
N ALA A 424 -26.94 8.64 -2.88
CA ALA A 424 -28.07 9.04 -3.71
C ALA A 424 -28.06 8.28 -5.06
N GLY A 425 -29.18 7.63 -5.40
CA GLY A 425 -29.40 6.96 -6.69
C GLY A 425 -28.85 5.53 -6.80
N SER A 426 -28.30 4.94 -5.73
CA SER A 426 -27.90 3.53 -5.73
C SER A 426 -29.13 2.62 -5.57
N ALA A 427 -29.47 1.84 -6.60
CA ALA A 427 -30.54 0.83 -6.53
C ALA A 427 -30.20 -0.34 -5.58
N LYS A 428 -28.91 -0.47 -5.22
CA LYS A 428 -28.46 -1.32 -4.11
C LYS A 428 -28.66 -0.54 -2.82
N SER A 429 -29.61 -0.94 -1.98
CA SER A 429 -29.70 -0.44 -0.62
C SER A 429 -28.45 -0.87 0.15
N TYR A 430 -27.44 -0.01 0.24
CA TYR A 430 -26.38 -0.19 1.22
C TYR A 430 -27.04 -0.12 2.59
N ASN A 431 -26.98 -1.22 3.35
CA ASN A 431 -27.72 -1.33 4.59
C ASN A 431 -27.03 -0.51 5.68
N LEU A 432 -27.22 0.82 5.63
CA LEU A 432 -26.77 1.73 6.68
C LEU A 432 -27.40 1.37 8.03
N ASN A 433 -28.53 0.63 8.06
CA ASN A 433 -29.15 0.16 9.30
C ASN A 433 -28.30 -0.85 10.08
N GLN A 434 -27.19 -1.35 9.56
CA GLN A 434 -26.25 -2.10 10.41
C GLN A 434 -25.56 -1.19 11.46
N TYR A 435 -25.59 0.13 11.26
CA TYR A 435 -25.08 1.14 12.19
C TYR A 435 -26.19 2.01 12.83
N TYR A 436 -27.46 1.83 12.44
CA TYR A 436 -28.62 2.48 13.06
C TYR A 436 -29.50 1.41 13.75
N PRO A 437 -29.84 1.52 15.05
CA PRO A 437 -30.70 0.55 15.70
C PRO A 437 -32.10 0.55 15.06
N SER A 438 -32.76 -0.60 15.19
CA SER A 438 -34.11 -0.84 14.69
C SER A 438 -35.10 0.25 15.14
N ASN A 439 -36.21 0.41 14.42
CA ASN A 439 -37.22 1.46 14.63
C ASN A 439 -37.79 1.56 16.07
N SER A 440 -37.47 0.64 16.98
CA SER A 440 -37.86 0.68 18.40
C SER A 440 -37.12 1.72 19.25
N ASP A 441 -35.92 2.17 18.84
CA ASP A 441 -35.05 3.04 19.65
C ASP A 441 -34.96 4.49 19.12
N ARG A 442 -36.03 5.00 18.50
CA ARG A 442 -36.16 6.45 18.33
C ARG A 442 -36.45 7.05 19.71
N PRO A 443 -35.75 8.12 20.16
CA PRO A 443 -36.21 8.85 21.34
C PRO A 443 -37.66 9.26 21.09
N ARG A 444 -38.57 8.92 22.01
CA ARG A 444 -39.95 9.42 21.99
C ARG A 444 -39.85 10.93 21.80
N ARG A 445 -40.45 11.45 20.72
CA ARG A 445 -40.49 12.88 20.42
C ARG A 445 -40.76 13.64 21.72
N ALA A 446 -39.79 14.44 22.15
CA ALA A 446 -40.06 15.47 23.13
C ALA A 446 -41.08 16.42 22.51
N GLU A 447 -42.24 16.50 23.13
CA GLU A 447 -43.29 17.44 22.81
C GLU A 447 -42.78 18.87 22.97
N LYS A 448 -42.81 19.63 21.88
CA LYS A 448 -43.50 20.92 21.76
C LYS A 448 -43.01 21.63 20.49
N ARG A 449 -43.75 21.44 19.40
CA ARG A 449 -43.89 22.45 18.35
C ARG A 449 -45.38 22.66 18.14
N GLU A 450 -45.76 23.92 18.21
CA GLU A 450 -47.12 24.44 18.14
C GLU A 450 -47.90 23.82 16.97
N TRP A 451 -49.07 23.29 17.29
CA TRP A 451 -49.99 22.73 16.32
C TRP A 451 -50.81 23.88 15.73
N ALA A 452 -50.53 24.24 14.47
CA ALA A 452 -51.50 25.02 13.70
C ALA A 452 -52.72 24.11 13.42
N PRO A 453 -53.95 24.47 13.82
CA PRO A 453 -55.08 23.58 13.68
C PRO A 453 -55.49 23.48 12.21
N SER A 454 -55.46 22.27 11.68
CA SER A 454 -56.13 21.91 10.43
C SER A 454 -57.64 22.11 10.56
N ASN A 455 -58.30 22.38 9.44
CA ASN A 455 -59.76 22.52 9.39
C ASN A 455 -60.39 21.16 9.75
N CYS A 456 -61.47 21.17 10.54
CA CYS A 456 -62.27 19.97 10.78
C CYS A 456 -62.80 19.45 9.44
N ASN A 457 -62.47 18.22 9.07
CA ASN A 457 -62.86 17.63 7.77
C ASN A 457 -64.38 17.47 7.61
N ARG A 458 -65.15 17.61 8.69
CA ARG A 458 -66.61 17.54 8.68
C ARG A 458 -67.32 18.88 8.45
N CYS A 459 -66.90 19.94 9.13
CA CYS A 459 -67.58 21.26 9.07
C CYS A 459 -66.70 22.40 8.52
N GLY A 460 -65.42 22.13 8.26
CA GLY A 460 -64.46 23.08 7.72
C GLY A 460 -63.93 24.13 8.71
N LYS A 461 -64.45 24.20 9.95
CA LYS A 461 -63.98 25.18 10.96
C LYS A 461 -62.72 24.70 11.69
N ARG A 462 -61.84 25.64 12.04
CA ARG A 462 -60.60 25.37 12.80
C ARG A 462 -60.88 25.24 14.30
N GLY A 463 -59.96 24.61 15.03
CA GLY A 463 -59.91 24.65 16.48
C GLY A 463 -60.70 23.56 17.23
N HIS A 464 -61.21 22.56 16.52
CA HIS A 464 -61.84 21.37 17.12
C HIS A 464 -61.68 20.16 16.18
N THR A 465 -61.81 18.96 16.73
CA THR A 465 -61.72 17.68 16.02
C THR A 465 -63.09 17.25 15.47
N GLU A 466 -63.12 16.34 14.50
CA GLU A 466 -64.38 15.78 14.00
C GLU A 466 -65.21 15.08 15.09
N ARG A 467 -64.56 14.59 16.15
CA ARG A 467 -65.21 13.93 17.28
C ARG A 467 -65.92 14.93 18.18
N GLU A 468 -65.36 16.12 18.38
CA GLU A 468 -66.00 17.23 19.07
C GLU A 468 -67.12 17.84 18.23
N CYS A 469 -67.05 17.75 16.89
CA CYS A 469 -68.11 18.18 15.98
C CYS A 469 -69.36 17.26 15.97
N ARG A 470 -69.35 16.16 16.75
CA ARG A 470 -70.50 15.22 16.86
C ARG A 470 -71.40 15.50 18.06
N ASN A 471 -70.90 16.25 19.05
CA ASN A 471 -71.65 16.75 20.20
C ASN A 471 -72.04 18.20 19.95
#